data_AF-A0A2P2CC04-F1
#
_entry.id   AF-A0A2P2CC04-F1
#
_cell.length_a   1.000
_cell.length_b   1.000
_cell.length_c   1.000
_cell.angle_alpha   90.00
_cell.angle_beta   90.00
_cell.angle_gamma   90.00
#
_symmetry.space_group_name_H-M   'P 1'
#
loop_
_entity.id
_entity.type
_entity.pdbx_description
1 polymer ?
#
loop_
_entity_poly.entity_id
_entity_poly.type
_entity_poly.pdbx_seq_one_letter_code
_entity_poly.pdbx_strand_id
1 'polypeptide(L)'
;MAAHRGPPAPTGARHGRRPATVGDLALAHRLRAGLRRAVERNHDGQTGPDADLAAVLGELPITLTWTADGPTLQTSADGILGALSTIGLAAHQAAADDQWWRLKICAADDCAWAYYDHSKNRSRTWCEYGCGNKAKTRAYRARQRAGG
;
A
#
# COMPACT_ATOMS: atom_id res chain seq x y z
N MET A 1 -18.39 16.85 13.65
CA MET A 1 -17.20 16.87 12.77
C MET A 1 -15.97 16.61 13.63
N ALA A 2 -15.65 15.34 13.87
CA ALA A 2 -14.47 14.98 14.65
C ALA A 2 -13.26 14.96 13.71
N ALA A 3 -12.25 15.77 14.01
CA ALA A 3 -10.97 15.71 13.32
C ALA A 3 -10.28 14.40 13.75
N HIS A 4 -10.27 13.40 12.87
CA HIS A 4 -9.44 12.21 13.04
C HIS A 4 -7.97 12.67 13.02
N ARG A 5 -7.39 12.86 14.21
CA ARG A 5 -5.94 12.96 14.36
C ARG A 5 -5.37 11.63 13.91
N GLY A 6 -4.54 11.65 12.87
CA GLY A 6 -3.76 10.49 12.49
C GLY A 6 -2.92 10.00 13.67
N PRO A 7 -2.55 8.71 13.70
CA PRO A 7 -1.74 8.15 14.76
C PRO A 7 -0.46 8.99 14.94
N PRO A 8 0.03 9.16 16.18
CA PRO A 8 1.27 9.88 16.43
C PRO A 8 2.39 9.24 15.61
N ALA A 9 3.17 10.07 14.90
CA ALA A 9 4.35 9.62 14.19
C ALA A 9 5.26 8.87 15.18
N PRO A 10 5.84 7.71 14.81
CA PRO A 10 6.74 6.99 15.69
C PRO A 10 7.89 7.93 16.09
N THR A 11 8.00 8.20 17.38
CA THR A 11 9.08 8.99 17.97
C THR A 11 10.39 8.31 17.62
N GLY A 12 11.25 9.04 16.90
CA GLY A 12 12.48 8.53 16.32
C GLY A 12 13.47 8.04 17.37
N ALA A 13 13.34 6.78 17.78
CA ALA A 13 14.44 6.04 18.35
C ALA A 13 15.55 5.99 17.28
N ARG A 14 16.77 6.40 17.64
CA ARG A 14 17.93 6.24 16.77
C ARG A 14 18.30 4.76 16.77
N HIS A 15 17.68 4.05 15.85
CA HIS A 15 17.88 2.64 15.60
C HIS A 15 19.36 2.35 15.31
N GLY A 16 19.99 1.51 16.13
CA GLY A 16 21.31 0.97 15.84
C GLY A 16 21.29 0.34 14.44
N ARG A 17 22.11 0.88 13.53
CA ARG A 17 22.05 0.55 12.11
C ARG A 17 22.69 -0.83 11.87
N ARG A 18 21.93 -1.91 12.10
CA ARG A 18 22.36 -3.25 11.70
C ARG A 18 22.27 -3.36 10.17
N PRO A 19 23.26 -3.97 9.49
CA PRO A 19 23.17 -4.25 8.07
C PRO A 19 21.93 -5.09 7.74
N ALA A 20 21.30 -4.82 6.60
CA ALA A 20 20.22 -5.64 6.08
C ALA A 20 20.73 -7.04 5.75
N THR A 21 19.91 -8.04 6.05
CA THR A 21 20.18 -9.45 5.75
C THR A 21 19.40 -9.92 4.53
N VAL A 22 19.78 -11.09 4.00
CA VAL A 22 19.00 -11.78 2.97
C VAL A 22 17.60 -12.12 3.46
N GLY A 23 17.43 -12.44 4.75
CA GLY A 23 16.12 -12.69 5.37
C GLY A 23 15.24 -11.44 5.35
N ASP A 24 15.80 -10.27 5.67
CA ASP A 24 15.07 -8.99 5.62
C ASP A 24 14.58 -8.70 4.19
N LEU A 25 15.42 -8.95 3.19
CA LEU A 25 15.07 -8.77 1.77
C LEU A 25 13.97 -9.76 1.34
N ALA A 26 14.08 -11.02 1.73
CA ALA A 26 13.08 -12.04 1.41
C ALA A 26 11.72 -11.71 2.03
N LEU A 27 11.70 -11.25 3.29
CA LEU A 27 10.50 -10.79 3.97
C LEU A 27 9.87 -9.58 3.26
N ALA A 28 10.69 -8.57 2.92
CA ALA A 28 10.24 -7.39 2.20
C ALA A 28 9.62 -7.74 0.83
N HIS A 29 10.23 -8.67 0.09
CA HIS A 29 9.70 -9.11 -1.20
C HIS A 29 8.36 -9.84 -1.06
N ARG A 30 8.21 -10.74 -0.09
CA ARG A 30 6.95 -11.45 0.16
C ARG A 30 5.85 -10.49 0.60
N LEU A 31 6.14 -9.58 1.54
CA LEU A 31 5.20 -8.55 1.98
C LEU A 31 4.74 -7.68 0.80
N ARG A 32 5.69 -7.18 0.00
CA ARG A 32 5.38 -6.37 -1.19
C ARG A 32 4.52 -7.14 -2.20
N ALA A 33 4.84 -8.40 -2.48
CA ALA A 33 4.11 -9.23 -3.43
C ALA A 33 2.66 -9.49 -2.96
N GLY A 34 2.48 -9.86 -1.69
CA GLY A 34 1.16 -10.07 -1.11
C GLY A 34 0.30 -8.80 -1.10
N LEU A 35 0.85 -7.67 -0.64
CA LEU A 35 0.14 -6.39 -0.63
C LEU A 35 -0.23 -5.95 -2.05
N ARG A 36 0.68 -6.16 -3.03
CA ARG A 36 0.40 -5.86 -4.41
C ARG A 36 -0.80 -6.65 -4.96
N ARG A 37 -0.84 -7.96 -4.74
CA ARG A 37 -1.99 -8.79 -5.15
C ARG A 37 -3.29 -8.34 -4.47
N ALA A 38 -3.22 -7.91 -3.21
CA ALA A 38 -4.39 -7.38 -2.51
C ALA A 38 -4.90 -6.07 -3.12
N VAL A 39 -4.00 -5.18 -3.59
CA VAL A 39 -4.38 -3.96 -4.32
C VAL A 39 -4.91 -4.28 -5.72
N GLU A 40 -4.35 -5.27 -6.41
CA GLU A 40 -4.85 -5.76 -7.72
C GLU A 40 -6.27 -6.33 -7.58
N ARG A 41 -6.50 -7.22 -6.62
CA ARG A 41 -7.86 -7.74 -6.33
C ARG A 41 -8.85 -6.62 -5.99
N ASN A 42 -8.42 -5.63 -5.20
CA ASN A 42 -9.24 -4.47 -4.90
C ASN A 42 -9.61 -3.67 -6.17
N HIS A 43 -8.65 -3.49 -7.07
CA HIS A 43 -8.89 -2.83 -8.36
C HIS A 43 -9.94 -3.57 -9.21
N ASP A 44 -9.91 -4.90 -9.19
CA ASP A 44 -10.82 -5.77 -9.95
C ASP A 44 -12.14 -6.06 -9.21
N GLY A 45 -12.37 -5.47 -8.02
CA GLY A 45 -13.56 -5.71 -7.20
C GLY A 45 -13.63 -7.13 -6.61
N GLN A 46 -12.51 -7.85 -6.56
CA GLN A 46 -12.42 -9.20 -6.03
C GLN A 46 -12.11 -9.17 -4.53
N THR A 47 -12.79 -10.02 -3.77
CA THR A 47 -12.54 -10.21 -2.33
C THR A 47 -12.24 -11.68 -2.04
N GLY A 48 -11.39 -11.94 -1.05
CA GLY A 48 -11.03 -13.30 -0.67
C GLY A 48 -9.73 -13.37 0.11
N PRO A 49 -9.48 -14.50 0.81
CA PRO A 49 -8.26 -14.72 1.56
C PRO A 49 -7.05 -14.82 0.63
N ASP A 50 -5.90 -14.34 1.10
CA ASP A 50 -4.59 -14.53 0.48
C ASP A 50 -3.68 -15.18 1.52
N ALA A 51 -3.54 -16.50 1.43
CA ALA A 51 -2.84 -17.29 2.44
C ALA A 51 -1.37 -16.87 2.60
N ASP A 52 -0.71 -16.55 1.50
CA ASP A 52 0.68 -16.06 1.51
C ASP A 52 0.79 -14.70 2.19
N LEU A 53 -0.14 -13.77 1.90
CA LEU A 53 -0.17 -12.47 2.57
C LEU A 53 -0.49 -12.63 4.06
N ALA A 54 -1.42 -13.51 4.42
CA ALA A 54 -1.72 -13.82 5.81
C ALA A 54 -0.49 -14.40 6.54
N ALA A 55 0.23 -15.33 5.91
CA ALA A 55 1.45 -15.92 6.46
C ALA A 55 2.54 -14.86 6.71
N VAL A 56 2.82 -14.01 5.73
CA VAL A 56 3.87 -12.98 5.88
C VAL A 56 3.48 -11.90 6.90
N LEU A 57 2.20 -11.54 7.00
CA LEU A 57 1.72 -10.62 8.06
C LEU A 57 1.88 -11.22 9.45
N GLY A 58 1.69 -12.55 9.60
CA GLY A 58 1.89 -13.26 10.86
C GLY A 58 3.35 -13.32 11.33
N GLU A 59 4.31 -13.08 10.45
CA GLU A 59 5.74 -12.98 10.81
C GLU A 59 6.14 -11.59 11.32
N LEU A 60 5.29 -10.58 11.13
CA LEU A 60 5.60 -9.20 11.52
C LEU A 60 5.48 -9.05 13.05
N PRO A 61 6.51 -8.53 13.74
CA PRO A 61 6.47 -8.27 15.18
C PRO A 61 5.54 -7.09 15.50
N ILE A 62 4.25 -7.39 15.57
CA ILE A 62 3.17 -6.46 15.91
C ILE A 62 2.56 -6.89 17.25
N THR A 63 2.39 -5.93 18.15
CA THR A 63 1.76 -6.15 19.46
C THR A 63 0.55 -5.27 19.64
N LEU A 64 -0.42 -5.75 20.41
CA LEU A 64 -1.54 -4.95 20.90
C LEU A 64 -1.12 -4.30 22.22
N THR A 65 -1.25 -2.97 22.29
CA THR A 65 -0.92 -2.19 23.48
C THR A 65 -2.06 -1.25 23.85
N TRP A 66 -1.95 -0.60 25.01
CA TRP A 66 -2.90 0.40 25.48
C TRP A 66 -2.23 1.77 25.57
N THR A 67 -2.84 2.78 24.94
CA THR A 67 -2.38 4.18 24.97
C THR A 67 -3.42 5.07 25.65
N ALA A 68 -3.13 6.36 25.80
CA ALA A 68 -4.11 7.34 26.30
C ALA A 68 -5.40 7.37 25.46
N ASP A 69 -5.30 7.05 24.16
CA ASP A 69 -6.42 7.04 23.22
C ASP A 69 -7.09 5.66 23.10
N GLY A 70 -6.67 4.67 23.89
CA GLY A 70 -7.21 3.30 23.91
C GLY A 70 -6.29 2.24 23.31
N PRO A 71 -6.83 1.03 23.00
CA PRO A 71 -6.05 -0.07 22.46
C PRO A 71 -5.59 0.22 21.03
N THR A 72 -4.34 -0.10 20.73
CA THR A 72 -3.74 0.14 19.41
C THR A 72 -2.69 -0.91 19.07
N LEU A 73 -2.50 -1.15 17.78
CA LEU A 73 -1.45 -2.04 17.27
C LEU A 73 -0.17 -1.24 17.03
N GLN A 74 0.96 -1.72 17.54
CA GLN A 74 2.28 -1.11 17.35
C GLN A 74 3.31 -2.17 16.96
N THR A 75 4.41 -1.73 16.35
CA THR A 75 5.57 -2.60 16.15
C THR A 75 6.26 -2.84 17.49
N SER A 76 6.59 -4.11 17.78
CA SER A 76 7.45 -4.48 18.92
C SER A 76 8.92 -4.61 18.51
N ALA A 77 9.23 -4.39 17.23
CA ALA A 77 10.59 -4.39 16.72
C ALA A 77 11.00 -3.03 16.15
N ASP A 78 12.31 -2.89 16.13
CA ASP A 78 13.06 -1.75 15.64
C ASP A 78 13.68 -2.09 14.26
N GLY A 79 14.10 -1.08 13.51
CA GLY A 79 14.96 -1.24 12.34
C GLY A 79 14.19 -1.72 11.12
N ILE A 80 14.74 -2.67 10.37
CA ILE A 80 14.10 -3.15 9.13
C ILE A 80 12.79 -3.89 9.44
N LEU A 81 12.80 -4.78 10.46
CA LEU A 81 11.57 -5.47 10.88
C LEU A 81 10.51 -4.50 11.40
N GLY A 82 10.92 -3.48 12.16
CA GLY A 82 10.02 -2.41 12.59
C GLY A 82 9.40 -1.66 11.40
N ALA A 83 10.21 -1.28 10.43
CA ALA A 83 9.75 -0.61 9.22
C ALA A 83 8.79 -1.47 8.38
N LEU A 84 9.08 -2.76 8.20
CA LEU A 84 8.19 -3.69 7.50
C LEU A 84 6.87 -3.89 8.27
N SER A 85 6.93 -3.94 9.60
CA SER A 85 5.74 -3.99 10.47
C SER A 85 4.90 -2.73 10.35
N THR A 86 5.51 -1.55 10.26
CA THR A 86 4.81 -0.28 9.99
C THR A 86 4.04 -0.32 8.66
N ILE A 87 4.60 -0.95 7.62
CA ILE A 87 3.89 -1.11 6.34
C ILE A 87 2.67 -2.02 6.50
N GLY A 88 2.80 -3.14 7.22
CA GLY A 88 1.68 -4.03 7.55
C GLY A 88 0.58 -3.32 8.36
N LEU A 89 0.96 -2.53 9.35
CA LEU A 89 0.04 -1.71 10.14
C LEU A 89 -0.67 -0.65 9.31
N ALA A 90 0.04 0.01 8.38
CA ALA A 90 -0.58 0.98 7.46
C ALA A 90 -1.62 0.31 6.54
N ALA A 91 -1.37 -0.92 6.10
CA ALA A 91 -2.33 -1.70 5.34
C ALA A 91 -3.57 -2.07 6.18
N HIS A 92 -3.37 -2.52 7.41
CA HIS A 92 -4.47 -2.78 8.36
C HIS A 92 -5.30 -1.52 8.61
N GLN A 93 -4.65 -0.39 8.90
CA GLN A 93 -5.33 0.87 9.16
C GLN A 93 -6.13 1.36 7.95
N ALA A 94 -5.57 1.26 6.75
CA ALA A 94 -6.29 1.62 5.52
C ALA A 94 -7.57 0.77 5.33
N ALA A 95 -7.54 -0.52 5.71
CA ALA A 95 -8.74 -1.35 5.68
C ALA A 95 -9.73 -0.99 6.80
N ALA A 96 -9.25 -0.78 8.02
CA ALA A 96 -10.07 -0.42 9.18
C ALA A 96 -10.80 0.92 8.99
N ASP A 97 -10.13 1.89 8.37
CA ASP A 97 -10.66 3.24 8.09
C ASP A 97 -11.52 3.29 6.80
N ASP A 98 -11.82 2.14 6.18
CA ASP A 98 -12.50 2.03 4.89
C ASP A 98 -11.86 2.93 3.81
N GLN A 99 -10.54 2.97 3.77
CA GLN A 99 -9.74 3.70 2.77
C GLN A 99 -8.99 2.78 1.81
N TRP A 100 -9.03 1.45 2.03
CA TRP A 100 -8.32 0.47 1.19
C TRP A 100 -8.67 0.61 -0.29
N TRP A 101 -9.94 0.88 -0.60
CA TRP A 101 -10.42 1.03 -1.97
C TRP A 101 -9.76 2.18 -2.74
N ARG A 102 -9.11 3.14 -2.06
CA ARG A 102 -8.31 4.21 -2.69
C ARG A 102 -6.99 3.70 -3.26
N LEU A 103 -6.48 2.57 -2.79
CA LEU A 103 -5.28 1.94 -3.34
C LEU A 103 -5.64 1.25 -4.65
N LYS A 104 -4.96 1.64 -5.72
CA LYS A 104 -5.22 1.18 -7.10
C LYS A 104 -3.92 0.86 -7.81
N ILE A 105 -4.01 0.08 -8.89
CA ILE A 105 -2.93 -0.07 -9.86
C ILE A 105 -3.17 0.86 -11.04
N CYS A 106 -2.09 1.45 -11.56
CA CYS A 106 -2.14 2.31 -12.73
C CYS A 106 -2.67 1.54 -13.95
N ALA A 107 -3.63 2.11 -14.69
CA ALA A 107 -4.20 1.49 -15.87
C ALA A 107 -3.43 1.79 -17.18
N ALA A 108 -2.20 2.29 -17.12
CA ALA A 108 -1.38 2.43 -18.32
C ALA A 108 -0.68 1.11 -18.62
N ASP A 109 -0.74 0.65 -19.88
CA ASP A 109 -0.23 -0.66 -20.31
C ASP A 109 1.25 -0.91 -19.96
N ASP A 110 2.04 0.15 -19.88
CA ASP A 110 3.48 0.14 -19.56
C ASP A 110 3.79 0.53 -18.11
N CYS A 111 2.76 0.71 -17.27
CA CYS A 111 2.89 1.14 -15.89
C CYS A 111 2.14 0.22 -14.93
N ALA A 112 2.89 -0.47 -14.08
CA ALA A 112 2.32 -1.33 -13.05
C ALA A 112 2.27 -0.66 -11.66
N TRP A 113 2.47 0.65 -11.53
CA TRP A 113 2.61 1.26 -10.19
C TRP A 113 1.32 1.19 -9.37
N ALA A 114 1.46 0.86 -8.08
CA ALA A 114 0.39 1.07 -7.10
C ALA A 114 0.37 2.54 -6.67
N TYR A 115 -0.82 3.11 -6.46
CA TYR A 115 -0.98 4.49 -6.03
C TYR A 115 -2.22 4.65 -5.14
N TYR A 116 -2.24 5.73 -4.36
CA TYR A 116 -3.40 6.14 -3.58
C TYR A 116 -4.19 7.23 -4.32
N ASP A 117 -5.49 7.01 -4.51
CA ASP A 117 -6.36 7.96 -5.18
C ASP A 117 -6.82 9.09 -4.25
N HIS A 118 -6.07 10.20 -4.29
CA HIS A 118 -6.40 11.44 -3.59
C HIS A 118 -7.52 12.25 -4.25
N SER A 119 -8.09 11.85 -5.38
CA SER A 119 -9.17 12.61 -6.02
C SER A 119 -10.44 12.59 -5.16
N LYS A 120 -11.17 13.71 -5.17
CA LYS A 120 -12.41 13.89 -4.38
C LYS A 120 -13.43 12.79 -4.70
N ASN A 121 -13.62 12.52 -5.98
CA ASN A 121 -14.59 11.58 -6.52
C ASN A 121 -13.97 10.24 -6.94
N ARG A 122 -12.72 9.95 -6.53
CA ARG A 122 -12.14 8.60 -6.65
C ARG A 122 -12.03 8.13 -8.10
N SER A 123 -11.91 9.11 -9.00
CA SER A 123 -12.04 8.93 -10.45
C SER A 123 -10.68 8.75 -11.13
N ARG A 124 -9.58 8.80 -10.36
CA ARG A 124 -8.25 8.70 -10.93
C ARG A 124 -7.97 7.25 -11.32
N THR A 125 -7.54 7.06 -12.56
CA THR A 125 -7.19 5.75 -13.15
C THR A 125 -5.68 5.58 -13.40
N TRP A 126 -4.90 6.65 -13.26
CA TRP A 126 -3.45 6.64 -13.51
C TRP A 126 -2.67 7.20 -12.32
N CYS A 127 -1.52 6.61 -12.01
CA CYS A 127 -0.70 6.98 -10.84
C CYS A 127 -0.17 8.42 -10.91
N GLU A 128 -0.02 8.99 -12.11
CA GLU A 128 0.49 10.33 -12.37
C GLU A 128 -0.06 10.90 -13.67
N TYR A 129 0.13 12.21 -13.86
CA TYR A 129 -0.33 12.92 -15.06
C TYR A 129 0.37 12.39 -16.34
N GLY A 130 1.65 12.03 -16.23
CA GLY A 130 2.44 11.48 -17.35
C GLY A 130 1.81 10.21 -17.95
N CYS A 131 1.44 9.24 -17.10
CA CYS A 131 0.76 8.02 -17.52
C CYS A 131 -0.59 8.31 -18.23
N GLY A 132 -1.38 9.25 -17.69
CA GLY A 132 -2.64 9.66 -18.31
C GLY A 132 -2.46 10.31 -19.69
N ASN A 133 -1.44 11.15 -19.86
CA ASN A 133 -1.15 11.77 -21.15
C ASN A 133 -0.69 10.76 -22.20
N LYS A 134 0.20 9.84 -21.84
CA LYS A 134 0.65 8.76 -22.74
C LYS A 134 -0.54 7.93 -23.25
N ALA A 135 -1.45 7.56 -22.35
CA ALA A 135 -2.66 6.80 -22.70
C ALA A 135 -3.55 7.57 -23.70
N LYS A 136 -3.79 8.87 -23.45
CA LYS A 136 -4.57 9.73 -24.36
C LYS A 136 -3.93 9.87 -25.73
N THR A 137 -2.61 10.09 -25.81
CA THR A 137 -1.88 10.20 -27.07
C THR A 137 -1.94 8.89 -27.87
N ARG A 138 -1.79 7.73 -27.21
CA ARG A 138 -1.93 6.41 -27.86
C ARG A 138 -3.33 6.25 -28.44
N ALA A 139 -4.37 6.54 -27.66
CA ALA A 139 -5.76 6.44 -28.10
C ALA A 139 -6.07 7.38 -29.27
N TYR A 140 -5.55 8.60 -29.25
CA TYR A 140 -5.68 9.54 -30.36
C TYR A 140 -5.04 9.01 -31.66
N ARG A 141 -3.80 8.51 -31.58
CA ARG A 141 -3.10 7.94 -32.75
C ARG A 141 -3.81 6.70 -33.31
N ALA A 142 -4.36 5.85 -32.44
CA ALA A 142 -5.14 4.69 -32.87
C ALA A 142 -6.40 5.10 -33.66
N ARG A 143 -7.13 6.12 -33.20
CA ARG A 143 -8.29 6.66 -33.93
C ARG A 143 -7.91 7.27 -35.29
N GLN A 144 -6.78 7.99 -35.37
CA GLN A 144 -6.30 8.55 -36.65
C GLN A 144 -5.95 7.48 -37.68
N ARG A 145 -5.46 6.31 -37.24
CA ARG A 145 -5.15 5.18 -38.13
C ARG A 145 -6.37 4.36 -38.55
N ALA A 146 -7.47 4.45 -37.80
CA ALA A 146 -8.70 3.72 -38.08
C ALA A 146 -9.70 4.53 -38.93
N GLY A 147 -9.52 5.85 -39.01
CA GLY A 147 -10.36 6.76 -39.79
C GLY A 147 -9.75 7.27 -41.10
N GLY A 148 -8.60 6.74 -41.50
CA GLY A 148 -7.98 6.95 -42.81
C GLY A 148 -7.71 5.60 -43.47
#